data_AF-A0A5D0WFD1-F1
#
_entry.id   AF-A0A5D0WFD1-F1
#
_cell.length_a   1.000
_cell.length_b   1.000
_cell.length_c   1.000
_cell.angle_alpha   90.00
_cell.angle_beta   90.00
_cell.angle_gamma   90.00
#
_symmetry.space_group_name_H-M   'P 1'
#
loop_
_entity.id
_entity.type
_entity.pdbx_description
1 polymer ?
#
loop_
_entity_poly.entity_id
_entity_poly.type
_entity_poly.pdbx_seq_one_letter_code
_entity_poly.pdbx_strand_id
1 'polypeptide(L)'
;MGRSVYYLPRPVSSEDLAIMRRIDALHLEFAFAGSGMMRDFLRHEGITIGRCHVVRLMKKMAIEAVHRRPARSKPAPGRKIYP
;
A
#
# COMPACT_ATOMS: atom_id res chain seq x y z
N MET A 1 -41.45 -12.84 -1.16
CA MET A 1 -40.40 -13.27 -2.10
C MET A 1 -39.22 -12.31 -1.99
N GLY A 2 -38.26 -12.61 -1.12
CA GLY A 2 -37.09 -11.74 -0.90
C GLY A 2 -36.02 -12.02 -1.96
N ARG A 3 -35.72 -11.05 -2.80
CA ARG A 3 -34.63 -11.14 -3.78
C ARG A 3 -33.35 -10.72 -3.08
N SER A 4 -32.63 -11.68 -2.49
CA SER A 4 -31.27 -11.42 -2.00
C SER A 4 -30.36 -11.16 -3.21
N VAL A 5 -30.11 -9.88 -3.49
CA VAL A 5 -29.13 -9.47 -4.49
C VAL A 5 -27.76 -9.64 -3.86
N TYR A 6 -27.24 -10.88 -3.86
CA TYR A 6 -25.88 -11.15 -3.42
C TYR A 6 -24.91 -10.54 -4.43
N TYR A 7 -23.98 -9.72 -3.94
CA TYR A 7 -22.93 -9.14 -4.76
C TYR A 7 -22.02 -10.24 -5.30
N LEU A 8 -21.95 -10.39 -6.62
CA LEU A 8 -21.00 -11.28 -7.28
C LEU A 8 -19.61 -10.61 -7.30
N PRO A 9 -18.55 -11.32 -6.90
CA PRO A 9 -17.19 -10.76 -6.92
C PRO A 9 -16.81 -10.39 -8.36
N ARG A 10 -16.57 -9.10 -8.59
CA ARG A 10 -16.19 -8.59 -9.91
C ARG A 10 -14.76 -9.02 -10.25
N PRO A 11 -14.51 -9.65 -11.41
CA PRO A 11 -13.16 -9.98 -11.84
C PRO A 11 -12.32 -8.71 -11.99
N VAL A 12 -11.02 -8.82 -11.72
CA VAL A 12 -10.06 -7.73 -11.88
C VAL A 12 -9.84 -7.48 -13.38
N SER A 13 -9.80 -6.22 -13.80
CA SER A 13 -9.48 -5.90 -15.20
C SER A 13 -8.05 -6.34 -15.52
N SER A 14 -7.77 -6.64 -16.79
CA SER A 14 -6.42 -7.02 -17.23
C SER A 14 -5.38 -5.92 -16.93
N GLU A 15 -5.79 -4.66 -17.00
CA GLU A 15 -4.96 -3.51 -16.68
C GLU A 15 -4.63 -3.43 -15.18
N ASP A 16 -5.66 -3.56 -14.32
CA ASP A 16 -5.46 -3.62 -12.87
C ASP A 16 -4.55 -4.81 -12.50
N LEU A 17 -4.66 -5.96 -13.19
CA LEU A 17 -3.78 -7.11 -12.97
C LEU A 17 -2.31 -6.83 -13.37
N ALA A 18 -2.07 -6.14 -14.48
CA ALA A 18 -0.72 -5.75 -14.88
C ALA A 18 -0.10 -4.79 -13.84
N ILE A 19 -0.89 -3.83 -13.36
CA ILE A 19 -0.47 -2.90 -12.31
C ILE A 19 -0.21 -3.63 -10.99
N MET A 20 -1.07 -4.57 -10.61
CA MET A 20 -0.87 -5.41 -9.41
C MET A 20 0.44 -6.19 -9.47
N ARG A 21 0.76 -6.81 -10.62
CA ARG A 21 2.04 -7.50 -10.82
C ARG A 21 3.23 -6.56 -10.69
N ARG A 22 3.11 -5.33 -11.18
CA ARG A 22 4.19 -4.34 -11.06
C ARG A 22 4.36 -3.85 -9.62
N ILE A 23 3.27 -3.62 -8.91
CA ILE A 23 3.29 -3.27 -7.47
C ILE A 23 3.95 -4.39 -6.66
N ASP A 24 3.65 -5.66 -6.96
CA ASP A 24 4.27 -6.81 -6.30
C ASP A 24 5.80 -6.81 -6.47
N ALA A 25 6.28 -6.67 -7.71
CA ALA A 25 7.70 -6.58 -8.02
C ALA A 25 8.39 -5.41 -7.30
N LEU A 26 7.78 -4.22 -7.34
CA LEU A 26 8.29 -3.04 -6.64
C LEU A 26 8.27 -3.21 -5.12
N HIS A 27 7.33 -3.98 -4.56
CA HIS A 27 7.28 -4.23 -3.13
C HIS A 27 8.40 -5.18 -2.67
N LEU A 28 8.79 -6.14 -3.51
CA LEU A 28 9.96 -7.00 -3.25
C LEU A 28 11.27 -6.21 -3.25
N GLU A 29 11.40 -5.22 -4.16
CA GLU A 29 12.56 -4.32 -4.21
C GLU A 29 12.53 -3.27 -3.09
N PHE A 30 11.35 -2.75 -2.77
CA PHE A 30 11.15 -1.63 -1.86
C PHE A 30 10.04 -1.92 -0.83
N ALA A 31 10.31 -2.81 0.13
CA ALA A 31 9.34 -3.19 1.17
C ALA A 31 8.83 -2.01 2.03
N PHE A 32 9.57 -0.89 2.07
CA PHE A 32 9.18 0.33 2.77
C PHE A 32 8.24 1.24 1.96
N ALA A 33 8.08 1.00 0.67
CA ALA A 33 7.37 1.89 -0.22
C ALA A 33 5.85 1.82 0.00
N GLY A 34 5.30 2.91 0.53
CA GLY A 34 3.85 3.10 0.68
C GLY A 34 3.17 3.48 -0.63
N SER A 35 1.84 3.56 -0.59
CA SER A 35 1.00 3.90 -1.75
C SER A 35 1.37 5.20 -2.48
N GLY A 36 1.94 6.18 -1.77
CA GLY A 36 2.47 7.40 -2.39
C GLY A 36 3.72 7.14 -3.24
N MET A 37 4.70 6.43 -2.69
CA MET A 37 5.93 6.05 -3.42
C MET A 37 5.61 5.12 -4.59
N MET A 38 4.73 4.14 -4.38
CA MET A 38 4.28 3.22 -5.43
C MET A 38 3.65 3.97 -6.60
N ARG A 39 2.81 4.98 -6.34
CA ARG A 39 2.28 5.86 -7.39
C ARG A 39 3.40 6.54 -8.17
N ASP A 40 4.40 7.06 -7.48
CA ASP A 40 5.48 7.80 -8.11
C ASP A 40 6.39 6.88 -8.95
N PHE A 41 6.68 5.66 -8.48
CA PHE A 41 7.37 4.63 -9.26
C PHE A 41 6.60 4.26 -10.54
N LEU A 42 5.30 3.98 -10.41
CA LEU A 42 4.45 3.67 -11.57
C LEU A 42 4.39 4.86 -12.56
N ARG A 43 4.36 6.09 -12.05
CA ARG A 43 4.40 7.30 -12.89
C ARG A 43 5.74 7.45 -13.62
N HIS A 44 6.85 7.10 -13.00
CA HIS A 44 8.17 7.09 -13.65
C HIS A 44 8.25 6.06 -14.78
N GLU A 45 7.47 4.99 -14.71
CA GLU A 45 7.33 3.98 -15.77
C GLU A 45 6.32 4.36 -16.86
N GLY A 46 5.70 5.54 -16.77
CA GLY A 46 4.70 6.02 -17.72
C GLY A 46 3.27 5.59 -17.41
N ILE A 47 3.04 4.88 -16.30
CA ILE A 47 1.70 4.44 -15.88
C ILE A 47 1.03 5.56 -15.07
N THR A 48 0.03 6.20 -15.67
CA THR A 48 -0.72 7.27 -14.99
C THR A 48 -1.81 6.69 -14.11
N ILE A 49 -1.53 6.56 -12.81
CA ILE A 49 -2.48 6.04 -11.81
C ILE A 49 -2.64 6.98 -10.61
N GLY A 50 -3.88 7.09 -10.11
CA GLY A 50 -4.18 7.89 -8.91
C GLY A 50 -3.81 7.18 -7.61
N ARG A 51 -3.48 7.93 -6.55
CA ARG A 51 -3.14 7.40 -5.23
C ARG A 51 -4.24 6.49 -4.65
N CYS A 52 -5.50 6.90 -4.75
CA CYS A 52 -6.64 6.10 -4.26
C CYS A 52 -6.73 4.74 -4.96
N HIS A 53 -6.38 4.70 -6.25
CA HIS A 53 -6.38 3.47 -7.02
C HIS A 53 -5.25 2.54 -6.54
N VAL A 54 -4.03 3.05 -6.39
CA VAL A 54 -2.90 2.27 -5.82
C VAL A 54 -3.23 1.73 -4.43
N VAL A 55 -3.82 2.55 -3.53
CA VAL A 55 -4.25 2.11 -2.19
C VAL A 55 -5.24 0.95 -2.28
N ARG A 56 -6.22 1.03 -3.18
CA ARG A 56 -7.23 -0.02 -3.38
C ARG A 56 -6.57 -1.33 -3.87
N LEU A 57 -5.63 -1.24 -4.81
CA LEU A 57 -4.92 -2.41 -5.34
C LEU A 57 -4.03 -3.05 -4.27
N MET A 58 -3.23 -2.27 -3.54
CA MET A 58 -2.40 -2.77 -2.43
C MET A 58 -3.25 -3.46 -1.35
N LYS A 59 -4.39 -2.86 -0.95
CA LYS A 59 -5.32 -3.48 0.00
C LYS A 59 -5.89 -4.80 -0.52
N LYS A 60 -6.23 -4.88 -1.80
CA LYS A 60 -6.75 -6.10 -2.42
C LYS A 60 -5.71 -7.22 -2.48
N MET A 61 -4.42 -6.86 -2.55
CA MET A 61 -3.30 -7.78 -2.52
C MET A 61 -2.78 -8.10 -1.11
N ALA A 62 -3.35 -7.49 -0.06
CA ALA A 62 -2.85 -7.56 1.31
C ALA A 62 -1.37 -7.13 1.45
N ILE A 63 -0.92 -6.19 0.60
CA ILE A 63 0.42 -5.61 0.64
C ILE A 63 0.39 -4.35 1.51
N GLU A 64 1.21 -4.34 2.54
CA GLU A 64 1.39 -3.19 3.42
C GLU A 64 2.86 -2.76 3.45
N ALA A 65 3.09 -1.44 3.43
CA ALA A 65 4.44 -0.92 3.56
C ALA A 65 4.97 -1.17 4.97
N VAL A 66 6.07 -1.91 5.06
CA VAL A 66 6.71 -2.21 6.34
C VAL A 66 7.50 -0.98 6.77
N HIS A 67 6.93 -0.22 7.69
CA HIS A 67 7.62 0.91 8.29
C HIS A 67 8.27 0.51 9.62
N ARG A 68 9.55 0.83 9.78
CA ARG A 68 10.23 0.68 11.09
C ARG A 68 9.55 1.62 12.08
N ARG A 69 8.90 1.06 13.11
CA ARG A 69 8.33 1.87 14.20
C ARG A 69 9.43 2.79 14.76
N PRO A 70 9.15 4.08 14.98
CA PRO A 70 10.10 4.94 15.66
C PRO A 70 10.40 4.36 17.03
N ALA A 71 11.68 4.30 17.39
CA ALA A 71 12.14 3.77 18.68
C ALA A 71 11.70 4.72 19.82
N ARG A 72 10.50 4.51 20.35
CA ARG A 72 9.95 5.27 21.51
C ARG A 72 10.68 4.98 22.82
N SER A 73 11.60 4.01 22.83
CA SER A 73 12.44 3.67 23.97
C SER A 73 13.62 4.62 24.17
N LYS A 74 13.93 5.50 23.20
CA LYS A 74 14.94 6.54 23.41
C LYS A 74 14.31 7.66 24.26
N PRO A 75 14.78 7.90 25.49
CA PRO A 75 14.36 9.08 26.23
C PRO A 75 14.73 10.31 25.41
N ALA A 76 13.79 11.25 25.29
CA ALA A 76 14.10 12.56 24.73
C ALA A 76 15.27 13.16 25.52
N PRO A 77 16.29 13.75 24.86
CA PRO A 77 17.35 14.47 25.56
C PRO A 77 16.69 15.61 26.37
N GLY A 78 16.62 15.46 27.68
CA GLY A 78 15.95 16.42 28.58
C GLY A 78 15.04 15.83 29.66
N ARG A 79 14.76 14.52 29.67
CA ARG A 79 14.03 13.90 30.80
C ARG A 79 14.95 13.78 32.03
N LYS A 80 14.74 14.63 33.03
CA LYS A 80 15.34 14.49 34.37
C LYS A 80 14.82 13.18 35.00
N ILE A 81 15.74 12.29 35.34
CA ILE A 81 15.46 11.13 36.20
C ILE A 81 15.40 11.68 37.62
N TYR A 82 14.21 11.67 38.23
CA TYR A 82 14.04 12.08 39.62
C TYR A 82 14.24 10.84 40.52
N PRO A 83 15.06 10.92 41.59
CA PRO A 83 15.18 9.87 42.60
C PRO A 83 13.91 9.70 43.43
#